data_AF-A0A7W1D563-F1
#
_entry.id   AF-A0A7W1D563-F1
#
_cell.length_a   1.000
_cell.length_b   1.000
_cell.length_c   1.000
_cell.angle_alpha   90.00
_cell.angle_beta   90.00
_cell.angle_gamma   90.00
#
_symmetry.space_group_name_H-M   'P 1'
#
loop_
_entity.id
_entity.type
_entity.pdbx_description
1 polymer ?
#
loop_
_entity_poly.entity_id
_entity_poly.type
_entity_poly.pdbx_seq_one_letter_code
_entity_poly.pdbx_strand_id
1 'polypeptide(L)'
;MILGLAPSGETARAAIPRSVTGATILGASSHRGVEGSESVGGMMRFRRRVFDIRPAPERPEPEVAAVAPEDEAPAPEETEVPAPTGSVTDIIYAAAAEHGLDGAYLVSVAECESGLDPGAVNSAGYYGLFQFDDQTWAAYGSGSIFDPAAQAQAAASLIADGQASRWPNCA
;
A
#
# COMPACT_ATOMS: atom_id res chain seq x y z
N MET A 1 -51.28 32.84 -13.20
CA MET A 1 -51.26 33.47 -11.87
C MET A 1 -52.16 32.66 -10.94
N ILE A 2 -51.57 32.07 -9.87
CA ILE A 2 -52.14 31.86 -8.52
C ILE A 2 -53.34 30.89 -8.44
N LEU A 3 -53.46 29.84 -7.61
CA LEU A 3 -52.72 29.10 -6.56
C LEU A 3 -53.57 27.80 -6.41
N GLY A 4 -53.04 26.58 -6.34
CA GLY A 4 -52.50 25.97 -5.13
C GLY A 4 -53.48 24.93 -4.54
N LEU A 5 -53.03 23.69 -4.34
CA LEU A 5 -53.24 22.90 -3.11
C LEU A 5 -52.45 21.60 -3.16
N ALA A 6 -51.67 21.37 -2.11
CA ALA A 6 -50.73 20.27 -1.91
C ALA A 6 -51.41 18.91 -1.64
N PRO A 7 -50.71 17.78 -1.85
CA PRO A 7 -51.14 16.48 -1.33
C PRO A 7 -50.85 16.35 0.17
N SER A 8 -51.90 15.94 0.89
CA SER A 8 -51.91 15.44 2.27
C SER A 8 -51.03 14.20 2.44
N GLY A 9 -50.30 14.13 3.55
CA GLY A 9 -49.56 12.92 3.91
C GLY A 9 -48.62 13.13 5.10
N GLU A 10 -49.13 13.67 6.20
CA GLU A 10 -48.45 13.64 7.50
C GLU A 10 -48.67 12.27 8.14
N THR A 11 -47.60 11.55 8.48
CA THR A 11 -47.68 10.50 9.50
C THR A 11 -46.35 10.33 10.23
N ALA A 12 -46.35 10.90 11.44
CA ALA A 12 -45.75 10.40 12.66
C ALA A 12 -44.25 9.99 12.65
N ARG A 13 -43.45 10.92 13.19
CA ARG A 13 -42.24 10.65 13.95
C ARG A 13 -42.50 9.57 15.01
N ALA A 14 -41.80 8.44 14.95
CA ALA A 14 -41.67 7.53 16.09
C ALA A 14 -40.40 7.90 16.88
N ALA A 15 -40.63 8.34 18.12
CA ALA A 15 -39.61 8.71 19.08
C ALA A 15 -38.97 7.48 19.74
N ILE A 16 -37.70 7.68 20.09
CA ILE A 16 -36.77 6.78 20.80
C ILE A 16 -37.25 6.57 22.25
N PRO A 17 -36.89 5.44 22.89
CA PRO A 17 -36.29 5.60 24.23
C PRO A 17 -34.88 5.00 24.34
N ARG A 18 -33.93 5.88 24.64
CA ARG A 18 -32.55 5.54 25.05
C ARG A 18 -32.62 5.03 26.48
N SER A 19 -32.35 3.75 26.72
CA SER A 19 -32.10 3.26 28.08
C SER A 19 -30.63 3.44 28.43
N VAL A 20 -30.37 4.47 29.24
CA VAL A 20 -29.16 4.58 30.05
C VAL A 20 -29.46 3.87 31.36
N THR A 21 -28.68 2.85 31.72
CA THR A 21 -28.60 2.37 33.11
C THR A 21 -27.14 2.33 33.47
N GLY A 22 -26.77 3.25 34.36
CA GLY A 22 -25.46 3.26 35.01
C GLY A 22 -25.40 2.21 36.11
N ALA A 23 -24.20 1.68 36.32
CA ALA A 23 -23.83 1.00 37.54
C ALA A 23 -22.39 1.41 37.89
N THR A 24 -22.29 2.45 38.71
CA THR A 24 -21.09 2.79 39.46
C THR A 24 -20.84 1.68 40.48
N ILE A 25 -19.64 1.10 40.50
CA ILE A 25 -19.16 0.35 41.66
C ILE A 25 -17.82 0.95 42.07
N LEU A 26 -17.86 1.68 43.18
CA LEU A 26 -16.73 2.17 43.94
C LEU A 26 -16.44 1.19 45.09
N GLY A 27 -15.16 0.92 45.31
CA GLY A 27 -14.58 0.48 46.58
C GLY A 27 -13.76 -0.81 46.46
N ALA A 28 -12.64 -1.02 47.16
CA ALA A 28 -11.68 -0.18 47.90
C ALA A 28 -10.56 -1.15 48.37
N SER A 29 -9.33 -0.64 48.53
CA SER A 29 -8.24 -1.04 49.45
C SER A 29 -7.84 -2.53 49.59
N SER A 30 -6.62 -2.95 49.23
CA SER A 30 -5.28 -2.71 49.84
C SER A 30 -4.85 -3.82 50.79
N HIS A 31 -3.85 -4.64 50.42
CA HIS A 31 -2.88 -5.25 51.34
C HIS A 31 -1.51 -5.43 50.65
N ARG A 32 -0.47 -5.34 51.47
CA ARG A 32 0.93 -5.02 51.19
C ARG A 32 1.83 -6.21 51.58
N GLY A 33 2.96 -6.40 50.90
CA GLY A 33 4.09 -7.28 51.29
C GLY A 33 4.60 -8.08 50.08
N VAL A 34 5.63 -7.65 49.34
CA VAL A 34 7.09 -7.73 49.59
C VAL A 34 7.58 -9.16 49.81
N GLU A 35 8.03 -9.81 48.74
CA GLU A 35 9.31 -10.53 48.55
C GLU A 35 9.56 -10.45 47.02
N GLY A 36 10.66 -9.96 46.44
CA GLY A 36 12.04 -9.97 46.92
C GLY A 36 12.87 -11.07 46.24
N SER A 37 12.68 -11.35 44.94
CA SER A 37 13.56 -12.24 44.17
C SER A 37 13.94 -11.62 42.84
N GLU A 38 15.01 -10.83 42.90
CA GLU A 38 16.17 -10.86 42.02
C GLU A 38 15.99 -11.62 40.69
N SER A 39 15.94 -10.87 39.58
CA SER A 39 16.48 -11.33 38.31
C SER A 39 17.15 -10.14 37.63
N VAL A 40 18.34 -9.83 38.14
CA VAL A 40 19.36 -9.07 37.41
C VAL A 40 19.85 -9.98 36.28
N GLY A 41 19.34 -9.76 35.07
CA GLY A 41 19.74 -10.57 33.92
C GLY A 41 18.89 -10.38 32.68
N GLY A 42 18.71 -9.15 32.22
CA GLY A 42 17.94 -8.88 30.99
C GLY A 42 18.12 -7.47 30.46
N MET A 43 19.34 -6.95 30.55
CA MET A 43 19.77 -5.66 30.00
C MET A 43 19.34 -5.52 28.53
N MET A 44 18.67 -4.41 28.21
CA MET A 44 18.52 -3.83 26.87
C MET A 44 19.59 -4.29 25.88
N ARG A 45 19.23 -5.16 24.91
CA ARG A 45 19.90 -5.28 23.60
C ARG A 45 18.97 -5.87 22.54
N PHE A 46 17.94 -5.13 22.15
CA PHE A 46 17.42 -5.23 20.77
C PHE A 46 17.56 -3.86 20.10
N ARG A 47 18.82 -3.46 19.94
CA ARG A 47 19.22 -2.38 19.04
C ARG A 47 19.47 -3.00 17.68
N ARG A 48 18.61 -2.65 16.72
CA ARG A 48 18.92 -2.12 15.38
C ARG A 48 19.94 -2.89 14.51
N ARG A 49 19.50 -3.12 13.26
CA ARG A 49 20.18 -3.65 12.04
C ARG A 49 19.79 -5.11 11.77
N VAL A 50 19.31 -5.47 10.58
CA VAL A 50 19.73 -5.03 9.24
C VAL A 50 18.49 -4.82 8.36
N PHE A 51 18.33 -3.59 7.86
CA PHE A 51 17.72 -3.37 6.55
C PHE A 51 18.58 -4.17 5.57
N ASP A 52 18.05 -5.26 5.02
CA ASP A 52 18.68 -5.89 3.86
C ASP A 52 18.54 -4.91 2.69
N ILE A 53 19.54 -4.04 2.58
CA ILE A 53 19.88 -3.34 1.34
C ILE A 53 20.14 -4.46 0.34
N ARG A 54 19.27 -4.62 -0.65
CA ARG A 54 19.57 -5.45 -1.82
C ARG A 54 20.88 -4.91 -2.40
N PRO A 55 21.95 -5.72 -2.49
CA PRO A 55 23.20 -5.26 -3.10
C PRO A 55 22.92 -4.89 -4.56
N ALA A 56 23.39 -3.71 -4.97
CA ALA A 56 23.40 -3.30 -6.36
C ALA A 56 24.25 -4.29 -7.17
N PRO A 57 23.83 -4.68 -8.39
CA PRO A 57 24.65 -5.57 -9.20
C PRO A 57 25.96 -4.85 -9.58
N GLU A 58 27.08 -5.41 -9.14
CA GLU A 58 28.40 -5.01 -9.58
C GLU A 58 28.49 -5.25 -11.09
N ARG A 59 28.73 -4.19 -11.85
CA ARG A 59 29.02 -4.27 -13.28
C ARG A 59 30.44 -4.83 -13.43
N PRO A 60 30.65 -6.06 -13.95
CA PRO A 60 32.00 -6.49 -14.27
C PRO A 60 32.50 -5.70 -15.48
N GLU A 61 33.63 -5.01 -15.32
CA GLU A 61 34.38 -4.45 -16.43
C GLU A 61 34.94 -5.62 -17.27
N PRO A 62 34.74 -5.65 -18.61
CA PRO A 62 35.21 -6.77 -19.40
C PRO A 62 36.72 -6.66 -19.67
N GLU A 63 37.49 -7.45 -18.91
CA GLU A 63 38.86 -7.81 -19.27
C GLU A 63 38.84 -8.76 -20.47
N VAL A 64 39.57 -8.37 -21.51
CA VAL A 64 39.65 -9.02 -22.81
C VAL A 64 40.42 -10.34 -22.76
N ALA A 65 39.78 -11.47 -23.11
CA ALA A 65 40.46 -12.66 -23.62
C ALA A 65 39.50 -13.54 -24.43
N ALA A 66 39.88 -13.83 -25.67
CA ALA A 66 39.12 -14.58 -26.65
C ALA A 66 39.25 -16.11 -26.49
N VAL A 67 38.17 -16.85 -26.74
CA VAL A 67 38.17 -18.13 -27.49
C VAL A 67 36.74 -18.47 -27.92
N ALA A 68 36.60 -18.92 -29.17
CA ALA A 68 35.40 -19.48 -29.80
C ALA A 68 35.62 -20.99 -30.06
N PRO A 69 34.64 -21.78 -30.54
CA PRO A 69 33.21 -21.88 -30.21
C PRO A 69 32.75 -23.36 -30.09
N GLU A 70 31.96 -23.78 -29.09
CA GLU A 70 31.35 -25.13 -29.11
C GLU A 70 29.95 -25.18 -28.48
N ASP A 71 29.00 -25.57 -29.34
CA ASP A 71 27.86 -26.48 -29.16
C ASP A 71 26.87 -26.28 -27.98
N GLU A 72 25.67 -25.83 -28.38
CA GLU A 72 24.33 -26.20 -27.86
C GLU A 72 24.16 -26.50 -26.36
N ALA A 73 23.67 -25.50 -25.62
CA ALA A 73 22.77 -25.72 -24.50
C ALA A 73 21.65 -24.67 -24.58
N PRO A 74 20.36 -25.05 -24.69
CA PRO A 74 19.30 -24.06 -24.68
C PRO A 74 19.35 -23.32 -23.35
N ALA A 75 19.46 -21.99 -23.42
CA ALA A 75 19.32 -21.12 -22.27
C ALA A 75 18.03 -21.47 -21.53
N PRO A 76 18.00 -21.46 -20.18
CA PRO A 76 16.74 -21.59 -19.47
C PRO A 76 15.85 -20.45 -19.96
N GLU A 77 14.73 -20.83 -20.56
CA GLU A 77 13.62 -19.95 -20.88
C GLU A 77 13.17 -19.34 -19.56
N GLU A 78 13.75 -18.18 -19.23
CA GLU A 78 13.21 -17.29 -18.22
C GLU A 78 11.78 -17.08 -18.66
N THR A 79 10.86 -17.63 -17.88
CA THR A 79 9.44 -17.53 -18.12
C THR A 79 9.11 -16.06 -17.91
N GLU A 80 9.31 -15.25 -18.94
CA GLU A 80 8.82 -13.88 -19.01
C GLU A 80 7.31 -14.00 -18.84
N VAL A 81 6.84 -13.75 -17.62
CA VAL A 81 5.44 -13.48 -17.39
C VAL A 81 5.08 -12.37 -18.37
N PRO A 82 4.13 -12.59 -19.29
CA PRO A 82 3.82 -11.58 -20.29
C PRO A 82 3.41 -10.32 -19.54
N ALA A 83 4.12 -9.21 -19.81
CA ALA A 83 3.71 -7.90 -19.32
C ALA A 83 2.22 -7.73 -19.66
N PRO A 84 1.39 -7.24 -18.71
CA PRO A 84 -0.03 -7.14 -18.97
C PRO A 84 -0.26 -6.23 -20.17
N THR A 85 -0.75 -6.80 -21.28
CA THR A 85 -0.98 -6.11 -22.56
C THR A 85 -2.26 -5.27 -22.57
N GLY A 86 -2.71 -4.83 -21.39
CA GLY A 86 -3.92 -4.03 -21.20
C GLY A 86 -3.66 -2.53 -21.24
N SER A 87 -4.73 -1.74 -21.31
CA SER A 87 -4.62 -0.30 -21.04
C SER A 87 -4.10 -0.08 -19.61
N VAL A 88 -3.55 1.10 -19.33
CA VAL A 88 -3.15 1.48 -17.95
C VAL A 88 -4.29 1.25 -16.96
N THR A 89 -5.52 1.59 -17.36
CA THR A 89 -6.72 1.36 -16.54
C THR A 89 -6.95 -0.14 -16.29
N ASP A 90 -6.83 -1.00 -17.30
CA ASP A 90 -6.98 -2.46 -17.13
C ASP A 90 -5.91 -3.03 -16.19
N ILE A 91 -4.68 -2.54 -16.29
CA ILE A 91 -3.58 -2.91 -15.40
C ILE A 91 -3.91 -2.56 -13.95
N ILE A 92 -4.45 -1.36 -13.72
CA ILE A 92 -4.87 -0.92 -12.39
C ILE A 92 -6.04 -1.76 -11.87
N TYR A 93 -7.05 -2.05 -12.69
CA TYR A 93 -8.16 -2.92 -12.31
C TYR A 93 -7.70 -4.33 -11.95
N ALA A 94 -6.76 -4.90 -12.72
CA ALA A 94 -6.21 -6.22 -12.46
C ALA A 94 -5.49 -6.25 -11.09
N ALA A 95 -4.62 -5.27 -10.82
CA ALA A 95 -3.94 -5.16 -9.54
C ALA A 95 -4.91 -4.96 -8.38
N ALA A 96 -5.91 -4.08 -8.52
CA ALA A 96 -6.92 -3.89 -7.48
C ALA A 96 -7.68 -5.18 -7.15
N ALA A 97 -8.05 -5.96 -8.17
CA ALA A 97 -8.78 -7.21 -8.01
C ALA A 97 -7.96 -8.27 -7.25
N GLU A 98 -6.65 -8.36 -7.49
CA GLU A 98 -5.76 -9.29 -6.78
C GLU A 98 -5.68 -9.03 -5.28
N HIS A 99 -5.86 -7.77 -4.87
CA HIS A 99 -5.84 -7.35 -3.46
C HIS A 99 -7.25 -7.18 -2.86
N GLY A 100 -8.30 -7.54 -3.59
CA GLY A 100 -9.69 -7.42 -3.14
C GLY A 100 -10.16 -5.97 -2.97
N LEU A 101 -9.56 -5.03 -3.70
CA LEU A 101 -9.86 -3.60 -3.67
C LEU A 101 -10.82 -3.22 -4.80
N ASP A 102 -11.50 -2.08 -4.62
CA ASP A 102 -12.26 -1.48 -5.70
C ASP A 102 -11.31 -0.87 -6.74
N GLY A 103 -11.40 -1.33 -7.99
CA GLY A 103 -10.52 -0.83 -9.04
C GLY A 103 -10.81 0.62 -9.44
N ALA A 104 -12.07 1.05 -9.34
CA ALA A 104 -12.43 2.45 -9.64
C ALA A 104 -11.78 3.41 -8.64
N TYR A 105 -11.67 2.99 -7.37
CA TYR A 105 -10.90 3.72 -6.36
C TYR A 105 -9.42 3.87 -6.76
N LEU A 106 -8.70 2.79 -7.07
CA LEU A 106 -7.29 2.91 -7.49
C LEU A 106 -7.11 3.74 -8.76
N VAL A 107 -8.01 3.60 -9.74
CA VAL A 107 -7.99 4.44 -10.95
C VAL A 107 -8.18 5.91 -10.58
N SER A 108 -9.06 6.23 -9.63
CA SER A 108 -9.25 7.61 -9.19
C SER A 108 -8.02 8.22 -8.52
N VAL A 109 -7.27 7.42 -7.76
CA VAL A 109 -5.97 7.83 -7.18
C VAL A 109 -4.98 8.12 -8.29
N ALA A 110 -4.78 7.20 -9.24
CA ALA A 110 -3.81 7.37 -10.33
C ALA A 110 -4.16 8.53 -11.28
N GLU A 111 -5.45 8.74 -11.56
CA GLU A 111 -5.91 9.89 -12.35
C GLU A 111 -5.61 11.21 -11.62
N CYS A 112 -5.84 11.27 -10.30
CA CYS A 112 -5.56 12.46 -9.50
C CYS A 112 -4.05 12.75 -9.38
N GLU A 113 -3.23 11.71 -9.26
CA GLU A 113 -1.79 11.83 -9.06
C GLU A 113 -1.01 12.16 -10.34
N SER A 114 -1.35 11.52 -11.47
CA SER A 114 -0.60 11.67 -12.72
C SER A 114 -1.44 11.82 -13.98
N GLY A 115 -2.77 11.75 -13.90
CA GLY A 115 -3.63 11.67 -15.08
C GLY A 115 -3.41 10.36 -15.86
N LEU A 116 -3.14 9.26 -15.14
CA LEU A 116 -2.81 7.95 -15.70
C LEU A 116 -1.53 7.90 -16.56
N ASP A 117 -0.60 8.83 -16.35
CA ASP A 117 0.72 8.83 -17.00
C ASP A 117 1.73 8.00 -16.17
N PRO A 118 2.21 6.84 -16.68
CA PRO A 118 3.21 6.03 -16.00
C PRO A 118 4.62 6.66 -16.05
N GLY A 119 4.86 7.63 -16.94
CA GLY A 119 6.13 8.35 -17.06
C GLY A 119 6.19 9.63 -16.24
N ALA A 120 5.16 9.95 -15.46
CA ALA A 120 5.09 11.18 -14.70
C ALA A 120 6.25 11.32 -13.69
N VAL A 121 6.80 12.53 -13.60
CA VAL A 121 7.84 12.87 -12.62
C VAL A 121 7.55 14.27 -12.13
N ASN A 122 7.52 14.45 -10.81
CA ASN A 122 7.42 15.79 -10.23
C ASN A 122 8.75 16.25 -9.62
N SER A 123 8.90 17.55 -9.40
CA SER A 123 10.13 18.15 -8.84
C SER A 123 10.40 17.78 -7.38
N ALA A 124 9.42 17.17 -6.69
CA ALA A 124 9.54 16.74 -5.30
C ALA A 124 10.07 15.30 -5.16
N GLY A 125 10.32 14.60 -6.27
CA GLY A 125 10.89 13.24 -6.25
C GLY A 125 9.83 12.14 -6.13
N TYR A 126 8.68 12.34 -6.77
CA TYR A 126 7.65 11.30 -6.90
C TYR A 126 7.45 10.90 -8.36
N TYR A 127 7.18 9.63 -8.59
CA TYR A 127 7.30 8.99 -9.90
C TYR A 127 6.07 8.16 -10.28
N GLY A 128 5.74 8.20 -11.58
CA GLY A 128 4.77 7.39 -12.30
C GLY A 128 3.32 7.45 -11.79
N LEU A 129 2.54 6.41 -12.09
CA LEU A 129 1.08 6.39 -11.96
C LEU A 129 0.55 6.85 -10.60
N PHE A 130 1.17 6.35 -9.53
CA PHE A 130 0.73 6.62 -8.16
C PHE A 130 1.68 7.59 -7.45
N GLN A 131 2.55 8.26 -8.20
CA GLN A 131 3.49 9.25 -7.65
C GLN A 131 4.18 8.70 -6.40
N PHE A 132 4.87 7.56 -6.51
CA PHE A 132 5.64 7.00 -5.39
C PHE A 132 6.95 7.75 -5.16
N ASP A 133 7.34 7.91 -3.90
CA ASP A 133 8.70 8.29 -3.53
C ASP A 133 9.62 7.06 -3.49
N ASP A 134 10.93 7.28 -3.60
CA ASP A 134 11.94 6.22 -3.61
C ASP A 134 11.91 5.31 -2.36
N GLN A 135 11.62 5.87 -1.18
CA GLN A 135 11.64 5.10 0.06
C GLN A 135 10.44 4.14 0.12
N THR A 136 9.26 4.61 -0.28
CA THR A 136 8.08 3.76 -0.40
C THR A 136 8.27 2.72 -1.50
N TRP A 137 8.82 3.11 -2.65
CA TRP A 137 9.11 2.20 -3.76
C TRP A 137 10.09 1.09 -3.36
N ALA A 138 11.15 1.43 -2.61
CA ALA A 138 12.10 0.43 -2.13
C ALA A 138 11.46 -0.64 -1.21
N ALA A 139 10.34 -0.32 -0.56
CA ALA A 139 9.65 -1.24 0.35
C ALA A 139 8.54 -2.07 -0.32
N TYR A 140 7.83 -1.53 -1.32
CA TYR A 140 6.65 -2.17 -1.92
C TYR A 140 6.80 -2.46 -3.42
N GLY A 141 7.68 -1.74 -4.10
CA GLY A 141 7.87 -1.85 -5.54
C GLY A 141 8.78 -3.00 -5.94
N SER A 142 8.70 -3.35 -7.21
CA SER A 142 9.58 -4.32 -7.85
C SER A 142 9.90 -3.88 -9.27
N GLY A 143 11.15 -4.04 -9.71
CA GLY A 143 11.55 -3.63 -11.06
C GLY A 143 11.57 -2.11 -11.24
N SER A 144 11.15 -1.65 -12.41
CA SER A 144 11.15 -0.22 -12.76
C SER A 144 10.02 0.52 -12.05
N ILE A 145 10.31 1.68 -11.45
CA ILE A 145 9.29 2.58 -10.88
C ILE A 145 8.36 3.17 -11.95
N PHE A 146 8.74 3.10 -13.23
CA PHE A 146 7.90 3.55 -14.34
C PHE A 146 7.12 2.41 -15.01
N ASP A 147 7.26 1.16 -14.52
CA ASP A 147 6.44 0.06 -15.00
C ASP A 147 5.01 0.18 -14.44
N PRO A 148 3.98 0.33 -15.28
CA PRO A 148 2.62 0.56 -14.81
C PRO A 148 2.07 -0.60 -13.98
N ALA A 149 2.45 -1.85 -14.30
CA ALA A 149 1.99 -3.02 -13.57
C ALA A 149 2.60 -3.09 -12.18
N ALA A 150 3.92 -2.89 -12.06
CA ALA A 150 4.61 -2.82 -10.79
C ALA A 150 4.09 -1.69 -9.90
N GLN A 151 3.83 -0.52 -10.48
CA GLN A 151 3.20 0.63 -9.79
C GLN A 151 1.82 0.29 -9.25
N ALA A 152 0.95 -0.28 -10.09
CA ALA A 152 -0.40 -0.67 -9.68
C ALA A 152 -0.39 -1.74 -8.57
N GLN A 153 0.51 -2.72 -8.66
CA GLN A 153 0.69 -3.75 -7.64
C GLN A 153 1.19 -3.18 -6.31
N ALA A 154 2.19 -2.29 -6.36
CA ALA A 154 2.70 -1.63 -5.16
C ALA A 154 1.60 -0.78 -4.49
N ALA A 155 0.82 -0.03 -5.27
CA ALA A 155 -0.29 0.78 -4.76
C ALA A 155 -1.41 -0.05 -4.16
N ALA A 156 -1.83 -1.12 -4.85
CA ALA A 156 -2.84 -2.04 -4.34
C ALA A 156 -2.39 -2.69 -3.01
N SER A 157 -1.15 -3.17 -2.94
CA SER A 157 -0.56 -3.72 -1.71
C SER A 157 -0.56 -2.70 -0.56
N LEU A 158 -0.12 -1.46 -0.83
CA LEU A 158 -0.11 -0.40 0.18
C LEU A 158 -1.51 -0.07 0.72
N ILE A 159 -2.49 0.03 -0.17
CA ILE A 159 -3.88 0.34 0.19
C ILE A 159 -4.48 -0.82 0.98
N ALA A 160 -4.22 -2.07 0.59
CA ALA A 160 -4.65 -3.27 1.32
C ALA A 160 -4.07 -3.33 2.74
N ASP A 161 -2.84 -2.84 2.93
CA ASP A 161 -2.19 -2.67 4.24
C ASP A 161 -2.75 -1.49 5.06
N GLY A 162 -3.79 -0.81 4.58
CA GLY A 162 -4.43 0.31 5.25
C GLY A 162 -3.68 1.64 5.13
N GLN A 163 -2.74 1.75 4.19
CA GLN A 163 -1.90 2.93 4.00
C GLN A 163 -2.44 3.89 2.93
N ALA A 164 -3.75 3.90 2.68
CA ALA A 164 -4.39 4.84 1.75
C ALA A 164 -4.05 6.31 2.04
N SER A 165 -3.72 6.64 3.30
CA SER A 165 -3.29 7.99 3.71
C SER A 165 -1.98 8.48 3.08
N ARG A 166 -1.27 7.65 2.29
CA ARG A 166 -0.13 8.12 1.49
C ARG A 166 -0.54 9.07 0.35
N TRP A 167 -1.80 9.03 -0.05
CA TRP A 167 -2.37 9.90 -1.08
C TRP A 167 -3.38 10.88 -0.46
N PRO A 168 -2.97 11.75 0.49
CA PRO A 168 -3.90 12.53 1.31
C PRO A 168 -4.77 13.52 0.53
N ASN A 169 -4.46 13.77 -0.75
CA ASN A 169 -5.23 14.65 -1.63
C ASN A 169 -6.05 13.87 -2.68
N CYS A 170 -5.86 12.56 -2.80
CA CYS A 170 -6.31 11.76 -3.93
C CYS A 170 -6.98 10.42 -3.53
N ALA A 171 -7.07 10.10 -2.23
CA ALA A 171 -7.55 8.84 -1.67
C ALA A 171 -8.68 8.98 -0.63
#